data_AF-A0A843YMT2-F1
#
_entry.id   AF-A0A843YMT2-F1
#
_cell.length_a   1.000
_cell.length_b   1.000
_cell.length_c   1.000
_cell.angle_alpha   90.00
_cell.angle_beta   90.00
_cell.angle_gamma   90.00
#
_symmetry.space_group_name_H-M   'P 1'
#
loop_
_entity.id
_entity.type
_entity.pdbx_description
1 polymer ?
#
loop_
_entity_poly.entity_id
_entity_poly.type
_entity_poly.pdbx_seq_one_letter_code
_entity_poly.pdbx_strand_id
1 'polypeptide(L)'
;MLHKLCAYLILIISILLINGCFLKTTACGLGGGGTRCGSDNYQSSIWDDITSKHRKPLEILPDTPENFPNNYRIIFNKSQYVENGVLHHYVLLDMSVLQKESLSFLKMKGNFFKKIQDGNEVPEPNRINAILIDVDALPAGAKEEIKILTEPVEGKYFVSRLESYVDLEPLANHLGKLISARCVPPVLNSSFCSTGNYFDSRVIEDLPNIYTAEQWSVLSGPIEHWQYINRKGIYTNIPVSKLVLPENLFNSKPVSDSNLTFISAMSLTEIQRGKIRDLTEPDRIIHMVSLEYPELLQGISPYKQYTIAQDALQQINYRDDDIPRIKALVLPLINIQAQREGIDRSEYVSKHKSLLRYKIPVTTVSIGCYVHDGAGDIISYSIQKPFSEEVISALPCRRNAYYGGLFTLPDQWTPGISVKVRWNRPIEGIDNWIEKNVAIEKYDIPKTATVHFFANDEVRLISSNKNQWR
;
A
#
# COMPACT_ATOMS: atom_id res chain seq x y z
N MET A 1 44.71 -10.49 -14.21
CA MET A 1 43.56 -10.30 -13.31
C MET A 1 43.93 -9.53 -12.04
N LEU A 2 45.03 -9.86 -11.35
CA LEU A 2 45.45 -9.17 -10.11
C LEU A 2 45.66 -7.64 -10.24
N HIS A 3 46.19 -7.16 -11.37
CA HIS A 3 46.45 -5.71 -11.54
C HIS A 3 45.18 -4.86 -11.66
N LYS A 4 44.06 -5.43 -12.15
CA LYS A 4 42.77 -4.71 -12.22
C LYS A 4 42.10 -4.59 -10.84
N LEU A 5 42.35 -5.55 -9.94
CA LEU A 5 41.89 -5.53 -8.55
C LEU A 5 42.62 -4.48 -7.71
N CYS A 6 43.93 -4.30 -7.90
CA CYS A 6 44.68 -3.24 -7.21
C CYS A 6 44.23 -1.82 -7.60
N ALA A 7 43.90 -1.58 -8.87
CA ALA A 7 43.42 -0.27 -9.32
C ALA A 7 42.05 0.10 -8.70
N TYR A 8 41.16 -0.89 -8.54
CA TYR A 8 39.85 -0.68 -7.92
C TYR A 8 39.94 -0.41 -6.41
N LEU A 9 40.86 -1.09 -5.71
CA LEU A 9 41.04 -0.90 -4.27
C LEU A 9 41.62 0.50 -3.95
N ILE A 10 42.54 1.01 -4.80
CA ILE A 10 43.13 2.35 -4.64
C ILE A 10 42.07 3.44 -4.88
N LEU A 11 41.14 3.23 -5.82
CA LEU A 11 40.04 4.17 -6.09
C LEU A 11 39.06 4.26 -4.92
N ILE A 12 38.72 3.13 -4.29
CA ILE A 12 37.80 3.08 -3.14
C ILE A 12 38.42 3.74 -1.90
N ILE A 13 39.71 3.51 -1.64
CA ILE A 13 40.43 4.13 -0.51
C ILE A 13 40.55 5.65 -0.71
N SER A 14 40.74 6.12 -1.94
CA SER A 14 40.81 7.55 -2.25
C SER A 14 39.47 8.27 -2.03
N ILE A 15 38.34 7.62 -2.32
CA ILE A 15 36.99 8.20 -2.12
C ILE A 15 36.63 8.29 -0.63
N LEU A 16 37.10 7.35 0.19
CA LEU A 16 36.86 7.36 1.63
C LEU A 16 37.71 8.41 2.37
N LEU A 17 38.89 8.75 1.85
CA LEU A 17 39.76 9.77 2.45
C LEU A 17 39.32 11.21 2.14
N ILE A 18 38.53 11.44 1.08
CA ILE A 18 38.09 12.79 0.69
C ILE A 18 36.88 13.29 1.50
N ASN A 19 36.08 12.39 2.09
CA ASN A 19 34.85 12.77 2.81
C ASN A 19 35.01 12.93 4.33
N GLY A 20 36.23 12.86 4.85
CA GLY A 20 36.50 12.94 6.29
C GLY A 20 37.14 14.26 6.71
N CYS A 21 36.49 15.42 6.52
CA CYS A 21 36.89 16.66 7.20
C CYS A 21 35.85 17.78 7.11
N PHE A 22 35.68 18.50 8.23
CA PHE A 22 34.93 19.74 8.48
C PHE A 22 33.39 19.66 8.69
N LEU A 23 32.97 19.70 9.97
CA LEU A 23 32.51 20.95 10.60
C LEU A 23 32.40 20.80 12.13
N LYS A 24 33.22 21.57 12.84
CA LYS A 24 33.10 21.85 14.28
C LYS A 24 32.42 23.21 14.47
N THR A 25 31.47 23.21 15.40
CA THR A 25 31.10 24.28 16.36
C THR A 25 30.55 25.62 15.88
N THR A 26 29.35 25.96 16.37
CA THR A 26 29.18 27.16 17.20
C THR A 26 28.06 26.94 18.22
N ALA A 27 28.37 27.22 19.49
CA ALA A 27 27.47 27.28 20.62
C ALA A 27 27.39 28.73 21.11
N CYS A 28 26.18 29.21 21.39
CA CYS A 28 25.76 30.35 22.24
C CYS A 28 24.24 30.12 22.42
N GLY A 29 23.57 30.19 23.56
CA GLY A 29 23.88 30.73 24.87
C GLY A 29 22.65 31.51 25.37
N LEU A 30 21.92 30.93 26.32
CA LEU A 30 21.07 31.53 27.38
C LEU A 30 19.83 32.38 27.01
N GLY A 31 18.72 32.10 27.72
CA GLY A 31 17.59 33.02 27.90
C GLY A 31 16.32 32.32 28.39
N GLY A 32 16.12 32.23 29.70
CA GLY A 32 14.92 31.66 30.31
C GLY A 32 13.82 32.69 30.61
N GLY A 33 12.65 32.18 31.03
CA GLY A 33 11.74 32.86 31.97
C GLY A 33 10.37 33.32 31.44
N GLY A 34 9.30 32.68 31.97
CA GLY A 34 7.94 33.22 32.17
C GLY A 34 7.08 33.47 30.91
N THR A 35 5.76 33.42 30.88
CA THR A 35 4.69 33.26 31.88
C THR A 35 3.39 32.99 31.12
N ARG A 36 2.40 32.38 31.79
CA ARG A 36 1.03 32.13 31.33
C ARG A 36 0.29 33.42 30.94
N CYS A 37 -0.71 33.32 30.03
CA CYS A 37 -2.14 33.69 30.24
C CYS A 37 -2.94 33.80 28.92
N GLY A 38 -4.24 33.44 28.99
CA GLY A 38 -5.32 33.73 28.01
C GLY A 38 -5.75 32.52 27.18
N SER A 39 -6.67 31.64 27.56
CA SER A 39 -8.12 31.76 27.92
C SER A 39 -9.05 32.15 26.75
N ASP A 40 -9.83 31.14 26.35
CA ASP A 40 -11.25 31.15 26.00
C ASP A 40 -11.75 31.97 24.80
N ASN A 41 -12.33 31.27 23.81
CA ASN A 41 -13.77 31.34 23.50
C ASN A 41 -14.07 30.55 22.22
N TYR A 42 -14.91 29.52 22.30
CA TYR A 42 -16.12 29.40 21.48
C TYR A 42 -16.99 28.27 22.03
N GLN A 43 -18.06 28.67 22.70
CA GLN A 43 -19.17 27.84 23.14
C GLN A 43 -20.13 27.53 21.98
N SER A 44 -20.71 26.33 22.06
CA SER A 44 -22.06 25.88 21.70
C SER A 44 -22.99 26.86 20.95
N SER A 45 -23.76 26.44 19.96
CA SER A 45 -24.92 25.55 20.13
C SER A 45 -25.63 25.38 18.78
N ILE A 46 -26.28 24.24 18.56
CA ILE A 46 -27.66 24.11 18.03
C ILE A 46 -27.97 22.61 17.97
N TRP A 47 -28.78 22.18 18.92
CA TRP A 47 -29.66 21.01 18.87
C TRP A 47 -31.03 21.52 19.29
N ASP A 48 -32.03 21.13 18.50
CA ASP A 48 -33.50 21.23 18.63
C ASP A 48 -33.97 21.35 17.18
N ASP A 49 -34.89 20.57 16.61
CA ASP A 49 -35.90 19.66 17.11
C ASP A 49 -36.44 18.89 15.85
N ILE A 50 -37.35 17.94 16.06
CA ILE A 50 -38.25 17.24 15.10
C ILE A 50 -38.17 15.73 15.30
N THR A 51 -38.88 15.30 16.35
CA THR A 51 -39.68 14.08 16.30
C THR A 51 -41.09 14.43 15.82
N SER A 52 -41.54 13.93 14.68
CA SER A 52 -42.95 13.57 14.53
C SER A 52 -43.16 12.46 13.50
N LYS A 53 -44.04 11.55 13.90
CA LYS A 53 -44.44 10.32 13.22
C LYS A 53 -45.33 10.66 12.02
N HIS A 54 -45.02 10.09 10.85
CA HIS A 54 -46.03 9.49 9.96
C HIS A 54 -45.36 8.51 9.00
N ARG A 55 -45.55 7.20 9.25
CA ARG A 55 -45.31 6.15 8.24
C ARG A 55 -46.52 6.10 7.30
N LYS A 56 -46.27 6.22 6.00
CA LYS A 56 -47.08 5.65 4.92
C LYS A 56 -46.15 4.85 3.98
N PRO A 57 -46.66 3.81 3.31
CA PRO A 57 -45.86 2.74 2.73
C PRO A 57 -45.17 3.17 1.43
N LEU A 58 -44.01 2.56 1.15
CA LEU A 58 -43.25 2.71 -0.09
C LEU A 58 -44.16 2.41 -1.30
N GLU A 59 -44.42 3.43 -2.11
CA GLU A 59 -44.73 3.25 -3.52
C GLU A 59 -43.42 3.09 -4.28
N ILE A 60 -43.34 2.01 -5.05
CA ILE A 60 -42.30 1.78 -6.05
C ILE A 60 -42.58 2.75 -7.21
N LEU A 61 -41.67 3.68 -7.46
CA LEU A 61 -41.62 4.45 -8.71
C LEU A 61 -40.38 4.07 -9.52
N PRO A 62 -40.49 4.04 -10.86
CA PRO A 62 -39.51 3.45 -11.74
C PRO A 62 -38.38 4.40 -12.12
N ASP A 63 -37.27 3.79 -12.56
CA ASP A 63 -36.09 4.33 -13.21
C ASP A 63 -36.20 5.76 -13.78
N THR A 64 -35.48 6.69 -13.18
CA THR A 64 -35.04 7.92 -13.86
C THR A 64 -33.60 7.73 -14.34
N PRO A 65 -33.28 8.00 -15.62
CA PRO A 65 -31.92 7.98 -16.10
C PRO A 65 -31.18 9.20 -15.55
N GLU A 66 -30.09 8.97 -14.81
CA GLU A 66 -29.17 10.02 -14.41
C GLU A 66 -28.54 10.65 -15.67
N ASN A 67 -28.97 11.87 -15.97
CA ASN A 67 -28.24 12.81 -16.80
C ASN A 67 -26.91 13.17 -16.13
N PHE A 68 -25.83 12.46 -16.47
CA PHE A 68 -24.48 12.97 -16.27
C PHE A 68 -24.14 13.96 -17.39
N PRO A 69 -23.80 15.23 -17.09
CA PRO A 69 -23.38 16.17 -18.10
C PRO A 69 -21.91 15.91 -18.50
N ASN A 70 -21.67 16.00 -19.80
CA ASN A 70 -20.39 16.21 -20.50
C ASN A 70 -19.44 14.99 -20.68
N ASN A 71 -19.70 14.28 -21.78
CA ASN A 71 -18.73 13.51 -22.54
C ASN A 71 -17.53 14.39 -22.97
N TYR A 72 -16.45 14.38 -22.20
CA TYR A 72 -15.16 14.81 -22.73
C TYR A 72 -14.63 13.70 -23.64
N ARG A 73 -14.83 13.85 -24.95
CA ARG A 73 -14.15 13.00 -25.95
C ARG A 73 -12.72 13.48 -26.09
N ILE A 74 -11.79 12.73 -25.52
CA ILE A 74 -10.36 12.88 -25.81
C ILE A 74 -10.13 12.26 -27.19
N ILE A 75 -10.10 13.09 -28.24
CA ILE A 75 -9.72 12.65 -29.58
C ILE A 75 -8.20 12.74 -29.66
N PHE A 76 -7.52 11.59 -29.68
CA PHE A 76 -6.11 11.55 -30.04
C PHE A 76 -5.98 11.83 -31.53
N ASN A 77 -5.55 13.04 -31.88
CA ASN A 77 -5.17 13.32 -33.25
C ASN A 77 -3.73 12.90 -33.46
N LYS A 78 -3.52 11.79 -34.19
CA LYS A 78 -2.18 11.27 -34.52
C LYS A 78 -1.28 12.33 -35.15
N SER A 79 -1.84 13.32 -35.85
CA SER A 79 -1.06 14.40 -36.48
C SER A 79 -0.42 15.38 -35.51
N GLN A 80 -0.84 15.43 -34.24
CA GLN A 80 -0.28 16.36 -33.24
C GLN A 80 1.02 15.87 -32.59
N TYR A 81 1.36 14.58 -32.74
CA TYR A 81 2.49 13.96 -32.04
C TYR A 81 3.55 13.36 -32.97
N VAL A 82 3.27 13.27 -34.27
CA VAL A 82 4.18 12.68 -35.26
C VAL A 82 4.87 13.80 -36.03
N GLU A 83 5.85 14.45 -35.41
CA GLU A 83 6.65 15.46 -36.14
C GLU A 83 7.68 14.81 -37.09
N ASN A 84 8.13 13.57 -36.81
CA ASN A 84 9.22 12.94 -37.57
C ASN A 84 9.00 11.48 -38.03
N GLY A 85 7.87 10.85 -37.70
CA GLY A 85 7.54 9.48 -38.18
C GLY A 85 8.50 8.38 -37.71
N VAL A 86 9.34 8.64 -36.69
CA VAL A 86 10.26 7.66 -36.12
C VAL A 86 9.49 6.77 -35.14
N LEU A 87 9.60 5.47 -35.30
CA LEU A 87 9.05 4.50 -34.35
C LEU A 87 10.06 4.29 -33.22
N HIS A 88 9.64 4.54 -31.99
CA HIS A 88 10.46 4.37 -30.80
C HIS A 88 10.07 3.09 -30.04
N HIS A 89 11.07 2.44 -29.43
CA HIS A 89 10.90 1.28 -28.57
C HIS A 89 11.03 1.66 -27.11
N TYR A 90 9.99 1.41 -26.33
CA TYR A 90 9.98 1.67 -24.90
C TYR A 90 9.91 0.40 -24.08
N VAL A 91 10.52 0.46 -22.90
CA VAL A 91 10.33 -0.53 -21.83
C VAL A 91 9.65 0.17 -20.67
N LEU A 92 8.56 -0.42 -20.20
CA LEU A 92 7.83 0.00 -19.02
C LEU A 92 8.09 -1.00 -17.90
N LEU A 93 8.70 -0.53 -16.81
CA LEU A 93 9.09 -1.33 -15.64
C LEU A 93 8.36 -0.84 -14.40
N ASP A 94 7.79 -1.76 -13.63
CA ASP A 94 7.41 -1.46 -12.25
C ASP A 94 8.67 -1.31 -11.37
N MET A 95 8.63 -0.36 -10.44
CA MET A 95 9.76 -0.06 -9.56
C MET A 95 10.15 -1.23 -8.65
N SER A 96 9.23 -2.14 -8.34
CA SER A 96 9.49 -3.35 -7.55
C SER A 96 10.50 -4.29 -8.22
N VAL A 97 10.63 -4.23 -9.55
CA VAL A 97 11.66 -4.96 -10.31
C VAL A 97 13.05 -4.39 -10.03
N LEU A 98 13.18 -3.07 -9.96
CA LEU A 98 14.46 -2.38 -9.77
C LEU A 98 15.01 -2.50 -8.35
N GLN A 99 14.13 -2.58 -7.34
CA GLN A 99 14.54 -2.76 -5.94
C GLN A 99 15.30 -4.08 -5.72
N LYS A 100 15.06 -5.10 -6.55
CA LYS A 100 15.69 -6.43 -6.41
C LYS A 100 16.99 -6.57 -7.19
N GLU A 101 17.12 -5.94 -8.35
CA GLU A 101 18.18 -6.32 -9.30
C GLU A 101 19.27 -5.27 -9.58
N SER A 102 19.11 -3.97 -9.30
CA SER A 102 20.23 -3.03 -9.55
C SER A 102 20.10 -1.62 -8.96
N LEU A 103 20.95 -1.32 -7.97
CA LEU A 103 21.24 0.05 -7.53
C LEU A 103 22.08 0.85 -8.56
N SER A 104 22.74 0.20 -9.53
CA SER A 104 23.53 0.90 -10.55
C SER A 104 22.64 1.59 -11.59
N PHE A 105 21.48 1.00 -11.89
CA PHE A 105 20.50 1.59 -12.81
C PHE A 105 19.97 2.94 -12.28
N LEU A 106 19.67 3.02 -10.98
CA LEU A 106 19.21 4.26 -10.33
C LEU A 106 20.24 5.40 -10.33
N LYS A 107 21.52 5.10 -10.61
CA LYS A 107 22.58 6.11 -10.72
C LYS A 107 22.66 6.74 -12.10
N MET A 108 21.98 6.20 -13.11
CA MET A 108 21.90 6.82 -14.42
C MET A 108 21.03 8.08 -14.31
N LYS A 109 21.66 9.26 -14.42
CA LYS A 109 20.98 10.54 -14.62
C LYS A 109 20.92 10.84 -16.11
N GLY A 110 19.74 11.12 -16.66
CA GLY A 110 19.60 11.50 -18.07
C GLY A 110 18.16 11.57 -18.57
N ASN A 111 17.98 12.02 -19.82
CA ASN A 111 16.68 12.22 -20.48
C ASN A 111 16.09 10.92 -21.09
N PHE A 112 16.60 9.75 -20.72
CA PHE A 112 16.26 8.47 -21.36
C PHE A 112 15.12 7.72 -20.69
N PHE A 113 14.68 8.18 -19.51
CA PHE A 113 13.55 7.59 -18.82
C PHE A 113 12.69 8.67 -18.17
N LYS A 114 11.40 8.35 -18.02
CA LYS A 114 10.44 9.18 -17.32
C LYS A 114 9.75 8.37 -16.25
N LYS A 115 9.69 8.94 -15.05
CA LYS A 115 8.85 8.39 -13.98
C LYS A 115 7.41 8.72 -14.29
N ILE A 116 6.56 7.71 -14.31
CA ILE A 116 5.12 7.92 -14.43
C ILE A 116 4.59 8.11 -13.01
N GLN A 117 4.17 9.33 -12.67
CA GLN A 117 3.72 9.73 -11.33
C GLN A 117 2.24 10.07 -11.35
N ASP A 118 1.53 9.84 -10.24
CA ASP A 118 0.17 10.36 -10.06
C ASP A 118 0.23 11.89 -9.97
N GLY A 119 -0.49 12.55 -10.87
CA GLY A 119 -0.17 13.88 -11.36
C GLY A 119 -0.41 15.07 -10.43
N ASN A 120 -0.34 14.99 -9.09
CA ASN A 120 -0.54 16.18 -8.23
C ASN A 120 -0.01 16.13 -6.78
N GLU A 121 0.68 15.08 -6.32
CA GLU A 121 1.12 15.00 -4.92
C GLU A 121 2.63 14.92 -4.76
N VAL A 122 3.12 15.50 -3.65
CA VAL A 122 4.50 15.36 -3.19
C VAL A 122 4.87 13.88 -3.24
N PRO A 123 5.98 13.49 -3.90
CA PRO A 123 6.34 12.09 -4.06
C PRO A 123 6.56 11.46 -2.68
N GLU A 124 5.59 10.71 -2.20
CA GLU A 124 5.84 9.78 -1.11
C GLU A 124 6.83 8.74 -1.66
N PRO A 125 7.96 8.48 -0.96
CA PRO A 125 9.04 7.63 -1.44
C PRO A 125 8.61 6.18 -1.76
N ASN A 126 7.38 5.79 -1.39
CA ASN A 126 6.79 4.47 -1.61
C ASN A 126 5.73 4.41 -2.73
N ARG A 127 5.44 5.52 -3.44
CA ARG A 127 4.35 5.60 -4.44
C ARG A 127 4.79 5.67 -5.91
N ILE A 128 6.07 5.48 -6.19
CA ILE A 128 6.55 5.46 -7.58
C ILE A 128 6.23 4.07 -8.16
N ASN A 129 5.26 3.98 -9.06
CA ASN A 129 4.74 2.68 -9.52
C ASN A 129 5.37 2.19 -10.84
N ALA A 130 5.89 3.06 -11.70
CA ALA A 130 6.62 2.63 -12.90
C ALA A 130 7.61 3.64 -13.49
N ILE A 131 8.54 3.12 -14.28
CA ILE A 131 9.47 3.85 -15.14
C ILE A 131 9.23 3.46 -16.59
N LEU A 132 9.06 4.47 -17.46
CA LEU A 132 9.11 4.31 -18.90
C LEU A 132 10.51 4.67 -19.40
N ILE A 133 11.11 3.83 -20.23
CA ILE A 133 12.48 3.95 -20.70
C ILE A 133 12.47 3.91 -22.22
N ASP A 134 13.06 4.92 -22.87
CA ASP A 134 13.33 4.91 -24.31
C ASP A 134 14.57 4.07 -24.57
N VAL A 135 14.39 2.87 -25.12
CA VAL A 135 15.49 1.92 -25.36
C VAL A 135 16.43 2.44 -26.44
N ASP A 136 15.90 3.10 -27.47
CA ASP A 136 16.67 3.55 -28.62
C ASP A 136 17.68 4.61 -28.22
N ALA A 137 17.29 5.48 -27.28
CA ALA A 137 18.12 6.55 -26.75
C ALA A 137 19.17 6.11 -25.72
N LEU A 138 19.14 4.85 -25.24
CA LEU A 138 20.11 4.35 -24.25
C LEU A 138 21.54 4.19 -24.82
N PRO A 139 22.58 4.46 -24.02
CA PRO A 139 23.95 4.08 -24.37
C PRO A 139 24.11 2.55 -24.42
N ALA A 140 25.06 2.05 -25.22
CA ALA A 140 25.22 0.61 -25.47
C ALA A 140 25.33 -0.26 -24.20
N GLY A 141 26.04 0.21 -23.16
CA GLY A 141 26.14 -0.53 -21.89
C GLY A 141 24.80 -0.64 -21.14
N ALA A 142 23.96 0.40 -21.19
CA ALA A 142 22.63 0.38 -20.58
C ALA A 142 21.64 -0.49 -21.35
N LYS A 143 21.80 -0.59 -22.68
CA LYS A 143 20.97 -1.47 -23.51
C LYS A 143 21.10 -2.94 -23.10
N GLU A 144 22.31 -3.40 -22.76
CA GLU A 144 22.51 -4.78 -22.30
C GLU A 144 21.92 -5.00 -20.90
N GLU A 145 22.06 -4.03 -19.97
CA GLU A 145 21.42 -4.12 -18.66
C GLU A 145 19.88 -4.19 -18.78
N ILE A 146 19.28 -3.34 -19.63
CA ILE A 146 17.84 -3.36 -19.88
C ILE A 146 17.39 -4.65 -20.57
N LYS A 147 18.20 -5.18 -21.47
CA LYS A 147 17.93 -6.49 -22.07
C LYS A 147 17.86 -7.58 -21.01
N ILE A 148 18.83 -7.67 -20.09
CA ILE A 148 18.81 -8.62 -18.96
C ILE A 148 17.60 -8.40 -18.04
N LEU A 149 17.28 -7.14 -17.72
CA LEU A 149 16.11 -6.82 -16.90
C LEU A 149 14.80 -7.23 -17.57
N THR A 150 14.73 -7.16 -18.89
CA THR A 150 13.57 -7.56 -19.69
C THR A 150 13.62 -8.98 -20.21
N GLU A 151 14.60 -9.80 -19.80
CA GLU A 151 14.60 -11.20 -20.21
C GLU A 151 13.35 -11.91 -19.68
N PRO A 152 12.66 -12.69 -20.53
CA PRO A 152 11.44 -13.40 -20.16
C PRO A 152 11.78 -14.55 -19.21
N VAL A 153 11.75 -14.25 -17.91
CA VAL A 153 11.99 -15.19 -16.81
C VAL A 153 10.73 -15.28 -15.95
N GLU A 154 10.40 -16.48 -15.48
CA GLU A 154 9.30 -16.68 -14.53
C GLU A 154 9.47 -15.75 -13.33
N GLY A 155 8.42 -14.98 -13.00
CA GLY A 155 8.46 -14.00 -11.91
C GLY A 155 8.79 -12.56 -12.32
N LYS A 156 9.13 -12.27 -13.59
CA LYS A 156 9.30 -10.90 -14.12
C LYS A 156 8.03 -10.39 -14.82
N TYR A 157 6.92 -10.32 -14.09
CA TYR A 157 5.59 -10.01 -14.64
C TYR A 157 5.20 -8.51 -14.60
N PHE A 158 6.17 -7.65 -14.36
CA PHE A 158 5.98 -6.19 -14.32
C PHE A 158 6.78 -5.46 -15.39
N VAL A 159 6.98 -6.13 -16.53
CA VAL A 159 7.72 -5.61 -17.67
C VAL A 159 6.81 -5.61 -18.89
N SER A 160 6.68 -4.44 -19.52
CA SER A 160 6.05 -4.28 -20.82
C SER A 160 7.01 -3.68 -21.83
N ARG A 161 6.82 -4.05 -23.11
CA ARG A 161 7.45 -3.41 -24.27
C ARG A 161 6.38 -2.69 -25.05
N LEU A 162 6.69 -1.48 -25.47
CA LEU A 162 5.80 -0.60 -26.21
C LEU A 162 6.50 -0.11 -27.46
N GLU A 163 5.77 0.04 -28.55
CA GLU A 163 6.22 0.75 -29.74
C GLU A 163 5.27 1.92 -29.99
N SER A 164 5.82 3.11 -30.21
CA SER A 164 5.04 4.35 -30.35
C SER A 164 5.79 5.34 -31.23
N TYR A 165 5.04 6.12 -32.02
CA TYR A 165 5.57 7.27 -32.76
C TYR A 165 5.62 8.55 -31.93
N VAL A 166 5.11 8.49 -30.71
CA VAL A 166 5.11 9.58 -29.73
C VAL A 166 6.35 9.48 -28.86
N ASP A 167 7.05 10.61 -28.71
CA ASP A 167 8.23 10.75 -27.85
C ASP A 167 7.98 10.34 -26.39
N LEU A 168 9.07 10.16 -25.65
CA LEU A 168 9.07 9.68 -24.26
C LEU A 168 8.17 10.52 -23.32
N GLU A 169 8.26 11.85 -23.37
CA GLU A 169 7.55 12.72 -22.44
C GLU A 169 6.03 12.68 -22.66
N PRO A 170 5.50 12.89 -23.88
CA PRO A 170 4.06 12.79 -24.09
C PRO A 170 3.52 11.37 -23.91
N LEU A 171 4.29 10.32 -24.25
CA LEU A 171 3.89 8.93 -23.99
C LEU A 171 3.81 8.63 -22.49
N ALA A 172 4.78 9.10 -21.69
CA ALA A 172 4.75 8.96 -20.24
C ALA A 172 3.57 9.70 -19.62
N ASN A 173 3.28 10.92 -20.08
CA ASN A 173 2.11 11.69 -19.64
C ASN A 173 0.80 10.99 -20.02
N HIS A 174 0.76 10.34 -21.18
CA HIS A 174 -0.37 9.55 -21.63
C HIS A 174 -0.60 8.33 -20.74
N LEU A 175 0.45 7.53 -20.50
CA LEU A 175 0.38 6.37 -19.59
C LEU A 175 0.12 6.79 -18.14
N GLY A 176 0.49 8.01 -17.73
CA GLY A 176 0.13 8.56 -16.41
C GLY A 176 -1.37 8.59 -16.15
N LYS A 177 -2.19 8.72 -17.20
CA LYS A 177 -3.66 8.68 -17.10
C LYS A 177 -4.18 7.32 -16.64
N LEU A 178 -3.44 6.22 -16.88
CA LEU A 178 -3.76 4.89 -16.34
C LEU A 178 -3.65 4.87 -14.83
N ILE A 179 -2.53 5.37 -14.31
CA ILE A 179 -2.23 5.33 -12.89
C ILE A 179 -3.19 6.26 -12.15
N SER A 180 -3.48 7.41 -12.74
CA SER A 180 -4.35 8.43 -12.15
C SER A 180 -5.84 8.10 -12.23
N ALA A 181 -6.25 6.92 -12.72
CA ALA A 181 -7.62 6.41 -12.62
C ALA A 181 -7.99 6.19 -11.13
N ARG A 182 -8.21 7.29 -10.41
CA ARG A 182 -8.42 7.35 -8.97
C ARG A 182 -9.74 6.66 -8.62
N CYS A 183 -9.70 5.86 -7.55
CA CYS A 183 -10.84 5.77 -6.65
C CYS A 183 -11.05 7.18 -6.09
N VAL A 184 -12.02 7.93 -6.60
CA VAL A 184 -12.51 9.11 -5.89
C VAL A 184 -13.10 8.57 -4.59
N PRO A 185 -12.51 8.82 -3.41
CA PRO A 185 -13.07 8.30 -2.18
C PRO A 185 -14.47 8.92 -2.02
N PRO A 186 -15.53 8.11 -1.91
CA PRO A 186 -16.82 8.64 -1.53
C PRO A 186 -16.69 9.06 -0.07
N VAL A 187 -16.51 10.35 0.18
CA VAL A 187 -16.73 11.01 1.47
C VAL A 187 -15.87 10.46 2.63
N LEU A 188 -14.80 11.20 2.97
CA LEU A 188 -14.12 11.24 4.28
C LEU A 188 -14.28 9.99 5.19
N ASN A 189 -13.45 8.96 5.00
CA ASN A 189 -12.86 8.10 6.07
C ASN A 189 -12.33 6.72 5.61
N SER A 190 -12.41 6.33 4.34
CA SER A 190 -11.75 5.10 3.86
C SER A 190 -10.49 5.42 3.06
N SER A 191 -9.36 5.50 3.76
CA SER A 191 -8.02 5.79 3.22
C SER A 191 -7.39 4.64 2.40
N PHE A 192 -8.16 3.61 2.03
CA PHE A 192 -7.64 2.49 1.25
C PHE A 192 -7.86 2.70 -0.24
N CYS A 193 -7.14 3.66 -0.82
CA CYS A 193 -6.83 3.61 -2.24
C CYS A 193 -5.81 2.49 -2.42
N SER A 194 -6.27 1.25 -2.67
CA SER A 194 -5.40 0.21 -3.20
C SER A 194 -4.86 0.72 -4.53
N THR A 195 -3.62 1.18 -4.54
CA THR A 195 -2.89 1.49 -5.77
C THR A 195 -2.73 0.16 -6.49
N GLY A 196 -3.71 -0.18 -7.34
CA GLY A 196 -3.59 -1.34 -8.21
C GLY A 196 -2.29 -1.16 -8.99
N ASN A 197 -1.45 -2.19 -9.02
CA ASN A 197 -0.27 -2.18 -9.89
C ASN A 197 -0.79 -2.32 -11.33
N TYR A 198 -1.20 -1.19 -11.93
CA TYR A 198 -1.77 -1.13 -13.28
C TYR A 198 -0.80 -1.63 -14.36
N PHE A 199 0.49 -1.76 -14.02
CA PHE A 199 1.53 -2.29 -14.89
C PHE A 199 1.85 -3.76 -14.65
N ASP A 200 1.09 -4.40 -13.78
CA ASP A 200 1.11 -5.85 -13.69
C ASP A 200 0.52 -6.47 -14.95
N SER A 201 1.23 -7.44 -15.51
CA SER A 201 0.78 -8.26 -16.64
C SER A 201 -0.69 -8.70 -16.59
N ARG A 202 -1.23 -9.06 -15.41
CA ARG A 202 -2.62 -9.52 -15.23
C ARG A 202 -3.61 -8.39 -15.47
N VAL A 203 -3.32 -7.22 -14.89
CA VAL A 203 -4.17 -6.05 -15.07
C VAL A 203 -4.15 -5.67 -16.52
N ILE A 204 -2.95 -5.56 -17.11
CA ILE A 204 -2.72 -5.26 -18.52
C ILE A 204 -3.46 -6.24 -19.45
N GLU A 205 -3.37 -7.55 -19.18
CA GLU A 205 -4.03 -8.62 -19.95
C GLU A 205 -5.55 -8.45 -19.99
N ASP A 206 -6.15 -8.05 -18.87
CA ASP A 206 -7.59 -7.90 -18.73
C ASP A 206 -8.11 -6.49 -19.01
N LEU A 207 -7.25 -5.48 -19.15
CA LEU A 207 -7.68 -4.10 -19.45
C LEU A 207 -8.64 -4.01 -20.65
N PRO A 208 -8.42 -4.72 -21.79
CA PRO A 208 -9.35 -4.68 -22.91
C PRO A 208 -10.75 -5.23 -22.58
N ASN A 209 -10.86 -6.12 -21.59
CA ASN A 209 -12.12 -6.72 -21.13
C ASN A 209 -12.78 -5.93 -20.00
N ILE A 210 -11.98 -5.13 -19.27
CA ILE A 210 -12.46 -4.27 -18.19
C ILE A 210 -12.98 -2.95 -18.76
N TYR A 211 -12.25 -2.36 -19.71
CA TYR A 211 -12.59 -1.08 -20.31
C TYR A 211 -13.65 -1.21 -21.40
N THR A 212 -14.44 -0.15 -21.57
CA THR A 212 -15.25 -0.02 -22.78
C THR A 212 -14.34 0.11 -24.00
N ALA A 213 -14.84 -0.20 -25.19
CA ALA A 213 -14.07 -0.03 -26.43
C ALA A 213 -13.55 1.40 -26.60
N GLU A 214 -14.33 2.41 -26.18
CA GLU A 214 -13.92 3.82 -26.20
C GLU A 214 -12.78 4.10 -25.20
N GLN A 215 -12.92 3.66 -23.95
CA GLN A 215 -11.86 3.79 -22.94
C GLN A 215 -10.57 3.09 -23.37
N TRP A 216 -10.67 1.85 -23.87
CA TRP A 216 -9.52 1.09 -24.36
C TRP A 216 -8.87 1.77 -25.56
N SER A 217 -9.66 2.30 -26.49
CA SER A 217 -9.16 3.02 -27.66
C SER A 217 -8.47 4.32 -27.31
N VAL A 218 -9.01 5.08 -26.34
CA VAL A 218 -8.36 6.28 -25.79
C VAL A 218 -7.04 5.88 -25.15
N LEU A 219 -7.01 4.78 -24.41
CA LEU A 219 -5.81 4.32 -23.74
C LEU A 219 -4.73 3.80 -24.71
N SER A 220 -5.09 2.95 -25.66
CA SER A 220 -4.12 2.37 -26.59
C SER A 220 -3.66 3.34 -27.66
N GLY A 221 -4.31 4.52 -27.77
CA GLY A 221 -4.22 5.43 -28.91
C GLY A 221 -2.81 5.74 -29.46
N PRO A 222 -1.81 6.11 -28.64
CA PRO A 222 -0.47 6.40 -29.13
C PRO A 222 0.44 5.16 -29.28
N ILE A 223 -0.05 3.96 -28.90
CA ILE A 223 0.75 2.73 -28.83
C ILE A 223 0.41 1.86 -30.05
N GLU A 224 1.40 1.65 -30.92
CA GLU A 224 1.27 0.84 -32.14
C GLU A 224 1.41 -0.65 -31.86
N HIS A 225 2.26 -0.99 -30.88
CA HIS A 225 2.47 -2.36 -30.42
C HIS A 225 2.67 -2.36 -28.91
N TRP A 226 1.99 -3.27 -28.22
CA TRP A 226 2.14 -3.45 -26.78
C TRP A 226 2.29 -4.94 -26.47
N GLN A 227 3.43 -5.28 -25.87
CA GLN A 227 3.70 -6.61 -25.32
C GLN A 227 3.95 -6.53 -23.83
N TYR A 228 3.65 -7.61 -23.13
CA TYR A 228 4.00 -7.76 -21.72
C TYR A 228 4.55 -9.17 -21.47
N ILE A 229 5.34 -9.31 -20.40
CA ILE A 229 5.79 -10.63 -19.93
C ILE A 229 4.70 -11.19 -19.03
N ASN A 230 4.01 -12.24 -19.47
CA ASN A 230 3.02 -12.92 -18.64
C ASN A 230 3.68 -13.71 -17.50
N ARG A 231 2.89 -14.24 -16.56
CA ARG A 231 3.44 -14.95 -15.39
C ARG A 231 4.23 -16.21 -15.70
N LYS A 232 4.08 -16.77 -16.91
CA LYS A 232 4.88 -17.90 -17.39
C LYS A 232 6.24 -17.46 -17.95
N GLY A 233 6.55 -16.16 -17.89
CA GLY A 233 7.75 -15.60 -18.52
C GLY A 233 7.64 -15.64 -20.03
N ILE A 234 6.47 -15.35 -20.62
CA ILE A 234 6.29 -15.35 -22.08
C ILE A 234 5.79 -13.99 -22.54
N TYR A 235 6.39 -13.44 -23.58
CA TYR A 235 5.88 -12.23 -24.24
C TYR A 235 4.52 -12.50 -24.88
N THR A 236 3.54 -11.71 -24.47
CA THR A 236 2.17 -11.78 -24.98
C THR A 236 1.79 -10.41 -25.52
N ASN A 237 1.18 -10.39 -26.72
CA ASN A 237 0.69 -9.16 -27.34
C ASN A 237 -0.66 -8.77 -26.73
N ILE A 238 -0.85 -7.49 -26.46
CA ILE A 238 -2.16 -6.95 -26.10
C ILE A 238 -2.81 -6.42 -27.38
N PRO A 239 -4.10 -6.70 -27.61
CA PRO A 239 -4.80 -6.15 -28.76
C PRO A 239 -4.91 -4.63 -28.62
N VAL A 240 -3.99 -3.89 -29.24
CA VAL A 240 -4.13 -2.45 -29.38
C VAL A 240 -5.22 -2.17 -30.41
N SER A 241 -6.27 -1.50 -29.97
CA SER A 241 -7.32 -1.05 -30.89
C SER A 241 -6.70 -0.05 -31.86
N LYS A 242 -6.64 -0.40 -33.14
CA LYS A 242 -6.47 0.60 -34.18
C LYS A 242 -7.69 1.50 -34.09
N LEU A 243 -7.48 2.73 -33.64
CA LEU A 243 -8.46 3.80 -33.71
C LEU A 243 -8.96 3.89 -35.16
N VAL A 244 -10.08 3.25 -35.47
CA VAL A 244 -10.90 3.65 -36.62
C VAL A 244 -11.71 4.82 -36.10
N LEU A 245 -11.07 6.00 -36.05
CA LEU A 245 -11.80 7.23 -35.77
C LEU A 245 -12.85 7.38 -36.88
N PRO A 246 -14.15 7.49 -36.55
CA PRO A 246 -15.17 7.81 -37.53
C PRO A 246 -14.74 9.05 -38.32
N GLU A 247 -14.67 8.98 -39.66
CA GLU A 247 -14.17 10.07 -40.53
C GLU A 247 -14.84 11.42 -40.24
N ASN A 248 -16.07 11.39 -39.74
CA ASN A 248 -16.88 12.54 -39.34
C ASN A 248 -16.39 13.29 -38.07
N LEU A 249 -15.41 12.77 -37.31
CA LEU A 249 -14.81 13.46 -36.16
C LEU A 249 -13.66 14.41 -36.55
N PHE A 250 -13.14 14.35 -37.77
CA PHE A 250 -12.04 15.23 -38.22
C PHE A 250 -12.49 16.61 -38.71
N ASN A 251 -13.80 16.84 -38.85
CA ASN A 251 -14.35 18.14 -39.26
C ASN A 251 -14.57 19.11 -38.08
N SER A 252 -14.32 18.70 -36.83
CA SER A 252 -14.30 19.64 -35.71
C SER A 252 -12.96 20.37 -35.68
N LYS A 253 -13.04 21.70 -35.80
CA LYS A 253 -11.93 22.66 -35.70
C LYS A 253 -10.98 22.27 -34.55
N PRO A 254 -9.65 22.22 -34.76
CA PRO A 254 -8.70 21.87 -33.71
C PRO A 254 -8.93 22.78 -32.51
N VAL A 255 -9.16 22.18 -31.34
CA VAL A 255 -9.27 22.89 -30.07
C VAL A 255 -7.91 23.53 -29.83
N SER A 256 -7.87 24.87 -29.76
CA SER A 256 -6.63 25.62 -29.56
C SER A 256 -5.90 25.15 -28.30
N ASP A 257 -4.59 24.90 -28.44
CA ASP A 257 -3.68 24.24 -27.49
C ASP A 257 -3.61 24.81 -26.05
N SER A 258 -4.26 25.94 -25.76
CA SER A 258 -4.11 26.64 -24.48
C SER A 258 -5.02 26.16 -23.33
N ASN A 259 -5.99 25.28 -23.57
CA ASN A 259 -6.94 24.79 -22.55
C ASN A 259 -6.94 23.28 -22.34
N LEU A 260 -5.92 22.53 -22.79
CA LEU A 260 -5.69 21.14 -22.36
C LEU A 260 -5.09 21.07 -20.94
N THR A 261 -5.37 22.07 -20.10
CA THR A 261 -5.06 22.08 -18.68
C THR A 261 -6.02 21.10 -17.99
N PHE A 262 -5.44 20.01 -17.49
CA PHE A 262 -6.10 18.88 -16.83
C PHE A 262 -7.00 18.05 -17.74
N ILE A 263 -6.36 17.13 -18.46
CA ILE A 263 -7.03 15.91 -18.91
C ILE A 263 -7.53 15.20 -17.65
N SER A 264 -8.85 15.19 -17.46
CA SER A 264 -9.49 14.47 -16.37
C SER A 264 -9.05 13.02 -16.40
N ALA A 265 -8.62 12.50 -15.25
CA ALA A 265 -8.34 11.09 -15.09
C ALA A 265 -9.49 10.25 -15.67
N MET A 266 -9.15 9.13 -16.32
CA MET A 266 -10.17 8.21 -16.81
C MET A 266 -11.01 7.72 -15.63
N SER A 267 -12.30 8.06 -15.63
CA SER A 267 -13.22 7.62 -14.58
C SER A 267 -13.58 6.16 -14.82
N LEU A 268 -13.29 5.32 -13.82
CA LEU A 268 -13.69 3.92 -13.82
C LEU A 268 -15.04 3.78 -13.10
N THR A 269 -15.86 2.82 -13.53
CA THR A 269 -17.04 2.42 -12.75
C THR A 269 -16.62 1.60 -11.54
N GLU A 270 -17.52 1.47 -10.55
CA GLU A 270 -17.24 0.61 -9.37
C GLU A 270 -17.02 -0.85 -9.77
N ILE A 271 -17.73 -1.33 -10.79
CA ILE A 271 -17.56 -2.68 -11.33
C ILE A 271 -16.16 -2.85 -11.93
N GLN A 272 -15.66 -1.86 -12.69
CA GLN A 272 -14.33 -1.89 -13.28
C GLN A 272 -13.24 -1.88 -12.21
N ARG A 273 -13.37 -1.01 -11.20
CA ARG A 273 -12.48 -0.98 -10.05
C ARG A 273 -12.47 -2.31 -9.30
N GLY A 274 -13.65 -2.89 -9.07
CA GLY A 274 -13.81 -4.21 -8.45
C GLY A 274 -13.00 -5.28 -9.19
N LYS A 275 -13.14 -5.37 -10.52
CA LYS A 275 -12.36 -6.32 -11.34
C LYS A 275 -10.85 -6.11 -11.22
N ILE A 276 -10.37 -4.86 -11.31
CA ILE A 276 -8.93 -4.56 -11.18
C ILE A 276 -8.41 -4.94 -9.79
N ARG A 277 -9.20 -4.67 -8.75
CA ARG A 277 -8.89 -5.07 -7.38
C ARG A 277 -8.84 -6.59 -7.27
N ASP A 278 -9.83 -7.30 -7.79
CA ASP A 278 -9.90 -8.77 -7.70
C ASP A 278 -8.71 -9.45 -8.40
N LEU A 279 -8.19 -8.86 -9.48
CA LEU A 279 -6.97 -9.33 -10.16
C LEU A 279 -5.70 -9.16 -9.32
N THR A 280 -5.66 -8.13 -8.49
CA THR A 280 -4.49 -7.74 -7.68
C THR A 280 -4.56 -8.24 -6.23
N GLU A 281 -5.74 -8.58 -5.72
CA GLU A 281 -5.98 -9.03 -4.35
C GLU A 281 -5.16 -10.27 -3.93
N PRO A 282 -4.96 -11.30 -4.79
CA PRO A 282 -4.11 -12.41 -4.40
C PRO A 282 -2.67 -11.98 -4.07
N ASP A 283 -2.12 -10.99 -4.77
CA ASP A 283 -0.77 -10.49 -4.49
C ASP A 283 -0.71 -9.66 -3.20
N ARG A 284 -1.79 -8.92 -2.89
CA ARG A 284 -1.91 -8.23 -1.59
C ARG A 284 -1.83 -9.24 -0.45
N ILE A 285 -2.57 -10.35 -0.55
CA ILE A 285 -2.57 -11.38 0.50
C ILE A 285 -1.22 -12.10 0.54
N ILE A 286 -0.61 -12.40 -0.62
CA ILE A 286 0.76 -12.95 -0.68
C ILE A 286 1.74 -11.99 0.00
N HIS A 287 1.63 -10.69 -0.22
CA HIS A 287 2.48 -9.71 0.43
C HIS A 287 2.29 -9.74 1.95
N MET A 288 1.05 -9.75 2.44
CA MET A 288 0.77 -9.89 3.88
C MET A 288 1.34 -11.19 4.45
N VAL A 289 1.18 -12.31 3.75
CA VAL A 289 1.79 -13.59 4.12
C VAL A 289 3.32 -13.53 4.06
N SER A 290 3.92 -12.77 3.15
CA SER A 290 5.38 -12.63 3.07
C SER A 290 5.96 -11.84 4.24
N LEU A 291 5.18 -10.89 4.78
CA LEU A 291 5.56 -10.12 5.96
C LEU A 291 5.41 -10.94 7.24
N GLU A 292 4.33 -11.72 7.35
CA GLU A 292 4.03 -12.50 8.55
C GLU A 292 4.69 -13.91 8.57
N TYR A 293 4.84 -14.55 7.41
CA TYR A 293 5.27 -15.96 7.23
C TYR A 293 6.17 -16.13 5.98
N PRO A 294 7.31 -15.45 5.88
CA PRO A 294 8.19 -15.54 4.72
C PRO A 294 8.61 -16.98 4.37
N GLU A 295 8.76 -17.85 5.38
CA GLU A 295 9.11 -19.27 5.22
C GLU A 295 8.06 -20.05 4.42
N LEU A 296 6.79 -19.67 4.48
CA LEU A 296 5.72 -20.36 3.77
C LEU A 296 5.78 -20.16 2.26
N LEU A 297 6.38 -19.06 1.82
CA LEU A 297 6.55 -18.74 0.39
C LEU A 297 7.88 -19.23 -0.17
N GLN A 298 8.83 -19.59 0.69
CA GLN A 298 10.18 -19.97 0.27
C GLN A 298 10.14 -21.17 -0.68
N GLY A 299 10.74 -21.03 -1.86
CA GLY A 299 10.83 -22.09 -2.87
C GLY A 299 9.53 -22.43 -3.60
N ILE A 300 8.46 -21.65 -3.42
CA ILE A 300 7.27 -21.69 -4.26
C ILE A 300 7.41 -20.59 -5.31
N SER A 301 7.24 -20.91 -6.60
CA SER A 301 7.37 -19.88 -7.64
C SER A 301 6.27 -18.81 -7.52
N PRO A 302 6.52 -17.54 -7.91
CA PRO A 302 5.51 -16.48 -7.83
C PRO A 302 4.21 -16.81 -8.56
N TYR A 303 4.28 -17.55 -9.68
CA TYR A 303 3.11 -18.03 -10.39
C TYR A 303 2.30 -18.99 -9.50
N LYS A 304 2.96 -19.98 -8.89
CA LYS A 304 2.28 -20.95 -8.04
C LYS A 304 1.71 -20.30 -6.77
N GLN A 305 2.42 -19.36 -6.15
CA GLN A 305 1.92 -18.58 -5.00
C GLN A 305 0.59 -17.89 -5.33
N TYR A 306 0.50 -17.26 -6.50
CA TYR A 306 -0.71 -16.58 -6.95
C TYR A 306 -1.87 -17.52 -7.23
N THR A 307 -1.64 -18.63 -7.92
CA THR A 307 -2.71 -19.61 -8.15
C THR A 307 -3.29 -20.09 -6.81
N ILE A 308 -2.44 -20.36 -5.81
CA ILE A 308 -2.90 -20.76 -4.48
C ILE A 308 -3.70 -19.65 -3.80
N ALA A 309 -3.23 -18.40 -3.88
CA ALA A 309 -3.93 -17.25 -3.32
C ALA A 309 -5.28 -16.99 -3.99
N GLN A 310 -5.35 -17.15 -5.31
CA GLN A 310 -6.58 -17.03 -6.08
C GLN A 310 -7.58 -18.13 -5.72
N ASP A 311 -7.14 -19.39 -5.64
CA ASP A 311 -7.97 -20.53 -5.23
C ASP A 311 -8.48 -20.34 -3.78
N ALA A 312 -7.62 -19.84 -2.88
CA ALA A 312 -7.99 -19.55 -1.50
C ALA A 312 -9.06 -18.44 -1.41
N LEU A 313 -8.91 -17.38 -2.20
CA LEU A 313 -9.88 -16.29 -2.27
C LEU A 313 -11.24 -16.74 -2.80
N GLN A 314 -11.28 -17.62 -3.80
CA GLN A 314 -12.53 -18.15 -4.35
C GLN A 314 -13.33 -18.98 -3.33
N GLN A 315 -12.67 -19.53 -2.31
CA GLN A 315 -13.32 -20.32 -1.25
C GLN A 315 -13.88 -19.46 -0.11
N ILE A 316 -13.58 -18.17 -0.08
CA ILE A 316 -14.03 -17.26 0.97
C ILE A 316 -15.22 -16.47 0.46
N ASN A 317 -16.36 -16.55 1.16
CA ASN A 317 -17.45 -15.61 0.93
C ASN A 317 -16.97 -14.20 1.25
N TYR A 318 -16.99 -13.31 0.25
CA TYR A 318 -16.58 -11.90 0.32
C TYR A 318 -17.08 -11.24 1.62
N ARG A 319 -16.19 -11.15 2.61
CA ARG A 319 -16.28 -10.20 3.71
C ARG A 319 -14.99 -9.39 3.73
N ASP A 320 -15.09 -8.15 4.18
CA ASP A 320 -14.05 -7.11 4.08
C ASP A 320 -12.87 -7.30 5.06
N ASP A 321 -12.77 -8.46 5.71
CA ASP A 321 -11.72 -8.73 6.69
C ASP A 321 -10.51 -9.43 6.06
N ASP A 322 -9.32 -8.85 6.24
CA ASP A 322 -8.05 -9.40 5.73
C ASP A 322 -7.63 -10.69 6.47
N ILE A 323 -8.01 -10.85 7.74
CA ILE A 323 -7.62 -11.99 8.58
C ILE A 323 -8.14 -13.33 8.03
N PRO A 324 -9.45 -13.48 7.70
CA PRO A 324 -9.95 -14.67 7.01
C PRO A 324 -9.19 -14.98 5.71
N ARG A 325 -8.82 -13.95 4.94
CA ARG A 325 -8.12 -14.07 3.65
C ARG A 325 -6.70 -14.61 3.82
N ILE A 326 -5.94 -14.06 4.75
CA ILE A 326 -4.60 -14.57 5.11
C ILE A 326 -4.69 -16.02 5.58
N LYS A 327 -5.63 -16.34 6.48
CA LYS A 327 -5.80 -17.70 7.00
C LYS A 327 -6.12 -18.71 5.89
N ALA A 328 -6.94 -18.33 4.93
CA ALA A 328 -7.27 -19.19 3.79
C ALA A 328 -6.06 -19.47 2.90
N LEU A 329 -5.11 -18.53 2.75
CA LEU A 329 -3.87 -18.74 2.00
C LEU A 329 -2.81 -19.51 2.79
N VAL A 330 -2.67 -19.23 4.08
CA VAL A 330 -1.67 -19.89 4.96
C VAL A 330 -1.85 -21.40 4.96
N LEU A 331 -3.09 -21.90 4.94
CA LEU A 331 -3.34 -23.33 5.07
C LEU A 331 -2.88 -24.18 3.88
N PRO A 332 -3.21 -23.84 2.62
CA PRO A 332 -2.60 -24.47 1.45
C PRO A 332 -1.07 -24.37 1.43
N LEU A 333 -0.48 -23.24 1.84
CA LEU A 333 0.97 -23.07 1.84
C LEU A 333 1.65 -23.99 2.85
N ILE A 334 1.08 -24.16 4.04
CA ILE A 334 1.55 -25.15 5.03
C ILE A 334 1.54 -26.54 4.43
N ASN A 335 0.48 -26.94 3.71
CA ASN A 335 0.41 -28.26 3.10
C ASN A 335 1.53 -28.47 2.06
N ILE A 336 1.80 -27.45 1.24
CA ILE A 336 2.86 -27.51 0.23
C ILE A 336 4.24 -27.64 0.89
N GLN A 337 4.51 -26.86 1.95
CA GLN A 337 5.79 -26.95 2.63
C GLN A 337 5.97 -28.28 3.38
N ALA A 338 4.92 -28.78 4.04
CA ALA A 338 4.93 -30.11 4.65
C ALA A 338 5.25 -31.21 3.63
N GLN A 339 4.60 -31.17 2.47
CA GLN A 339 4.87 -32.11 1.37
C GLN A 339 6.31 -32.02 0.87
N ARG A 340 6.88 -30.81 0.76
CA ARG A 340 8.27 -30.61 0.32
C ARG A 340 9.28 -31.13 1.33
N GLU A 341 8.97 -31.01 2.62
CA GLU A 341 9.80 -31.56 3.69
C GLU A 341 9.59 -33.07 3.90
N GLY A 342 8.61 -33.69 3.23
CA GLY A 342 8.30 -35.10 3.39
C GLY A 342 7.74 -35.45 4.77
N ILE A 343 7.14 -34.49 5.47
CA ILE A 343 6.54 -34.66 6.80
C ILE A 343 5.04 -34.40 6.75
N ASP A 344 4.31 -34.88 7.76
CA ASP A 344 2.89 -34.61 7.84
C ASP A 344 2.61 -33.13 8.22
N ARG A 345 1.40 -32.66 7.89
CA ARG A 345 0.99 -31.28 8.18
C ARG A 345 1.08 -30.93 9.67
N SER A 346 0.71 -31.85 10.56
CA SER A 346 0.72 -31.62 12.01
C SER A 346 2.15 -31.54 12.55
N GLU A 347 3.07 -32.34 12.00
CA GLU A 347 4.50 -32.29 12.27
C GLU A 347 5.11 -30.98 11.77
N TYR A 348 4.80 -30.54 10.54
CA TYR A 348 5.27 -29.26 10.01
C TYR A 348 4.81 -28.08 10.88
N VAL A 349 3.54 -28.07 11.30
CA VAL A 349 2.98 -27.05 12.19
C VAL A 349 3.60 -27.09 13.59
N SER A 350 3.92 -28.28 14.10
CA SER A 350 4.61 -28.46 15.40
C SER A 350 6.06 -27.97 15.36
N LYS A 351 6.75 -28.21 14.23
CA LYS A 351 8.12 -27.76 13.97
C LYS A 351 8.19 -26.24 13.82
N HIS A 352 7.17 -25.64 13.19
CA HIS A 352 7.08 -24.20 12.95
C HIS A 352 6.03 -23.55 13.86
N LYS A 353 6.24 -23.60 15.19
CA LYS A 353 5.31 -23.03 16.19
C LYS A 353 5.00 -21.54 15.98
N SER A 354 5.84 -20.80 15.24
CA SER A 354 5.55 -19.43 14.78
C SER A 354 4.26 -19.35 13.97
N LEU A 355 3.97 -20.35 13.14
CA LEU A 355 2.76 -20.45 12.31
C LEU A 355 1.48 -20.65 13.14
N LEU A 356 1.62 -21.07 14.40
CA LEU A 356 0.51 -21.23 15.34
C LEU A 356 0.09 -19.93 16.02
N ARG A 357 0.82 -18.80 15.82
CA ARG A 357 0.50 -17.51 16.46
C ARG A 357 -0.93 -17.02 16.16
N TYR A 358 -1.56 -17.49 15.06
CA TYR A 358 -2.94 -17.17 14.68
C TYR A 358 -3.98 -18.27 14.95
N LYS A 359 -3.61 -19.38 15.62
CA LYS A 359 -4.59 -20.39 16.04
C LYS A 359 -5.45 -19.95 17.21
N ILE A 360 -5.06 -18.91 17.93
CA ILE A 360 -5.94 -18.28 18.90
C ILE A 360 -6.77 -17.27 18.08
N PRO A 361 -8.08 -17.51 17.89
CA PRO A 361 -8.94 -16.48 17.32
C PRO A 361 -8.77 -15.22 18.17
N VAL A 362 -8.55 -14.06 17.54
CA VAL A 362 -8.34 -12.80 18.25
C VAL A 362 -9.33 -11.76 17.73
N THR A 363 -9.81 -10.94 18.65
CA THR A 363 -10.65 -9.78 18.38
C THR A 363 -9.81 -8.52 18.61
N THR A 364 -9.84 -7.63 17.62
CA THR A 364 -9.30 -6.28 17.77
C THR A 364 -10.26 -5.44 18.60
N VAL A 365 -9.77 -4.93 19.72
CA VAL A 365 -10.48 -4.10 20.67
C VAL A 365 -9.82 -2.73 20.77
N SER A 366 -10.58 -1.72 21.19
CA SER A 366 -9.97 -0.46 21.57
C SER A 366 -9.23 -0.55 22.89
N ILE A 367 -8.16 0.23 23.05
CA ILE A 367 -7.40 0.28 24.30
C ILE A 367 -7.42 1.66 24.96
N GLY A 368 -7.83 1.68 26.22
CA GLY A 368 -7.80 2.87 27.07
C GLY A 368 -6.85 2.70 28.26
N CYS A 369 -6.77 3.74 29.07
CA CYS A 369 -6.06 3.68 30.33
C CYS A 369 -6.82 4.41 31.44
N TYR A 370 -6.61 3.95 32.66
CA TYR A 370 -7.21 4.48 33.88
C TYR A 370 -6.13 4.63 34.95
N VAL A 371 -6.06 5.79 35.59
CA VAL A 371 -5.12 6.04 36.69
C VAL A 371 -5.93 6.17 37.98
N HIS A 372 -5.74 5.21 38.89
CA HIS A 372 -6.37 5.22 40.20
C HIS A 372 -5.66 6.17 41.17
N ASP A 373 -6.36 6.54 42.23
CA ASP A 373 -5.81 7.40 43.27
C ASP A 373 -4.53 6.80 43.86
N GLY A 374 -3.50 7.64 44.00
CA GLY A 374 -2.20 7.27 44.53
C GLY A 374 -1.22 6.62 43.52
N ALA A 375 -1.62 6.37 42.28
CA ALA A 375 -0.70 5.83 41.25
C ALA A 375 0.36 6.84 40.78
N GLY A 376 0.09 8.14 40.95
CA GLY A 376 0.91 9.24 40.42
C GLY A 376 0.60 9.55 38.95
N ASP A 377 1.27 10.57 38.40
CA ASP A 377 1.07 10.97 37.01
C ASP A 377 1.80 10.03 36.05
N ILE A 378 1.03 9.40 35.15
CA ILE A 378 1.56 8.52 34.09
C ILE A 378 1.69 9.34 32.81
N ILE A 379 2.91 9.78 32.47
CA ILE A 379 3.12 10.68 31.34
C ILE A 379 3.18 9.97 29.99
N SER A 380 3.50 8.67 30.00
CA SER A 380 3.44 7.80 28.84
C SER A 380 3.42 6.34 29.28
N TYR A 381 2.87 5.47 28.45
CA TYR A 381 2.97 4.03 28.64
C TYR A 381 3.02 3.31 27.30
N SER A 382 3.49 2.08 27.33
CA SER A 382 3.46 1.16 26.22
C SER A 382 3.09 -0.24 26.67
N ILE A 383 2.48 -0.99 25.74
CA ILE A 383 2.03 -2.35 25.97
C ILE A 383 2.42 -3.23 24.79
N GLN A 384 3.09 -4.34 25.08
CA GLN A 384 3.37 -5.38 24.10
C GLN A 384 2.17 -6.31 23.98
N LYS A 385 1.68 -6.54 22.76
CA LYS A 385 0.55 -7.44 22.51
C LYS A 385 0.88 -8.89 22.93
N PRO A 386 -0.09 -9.68 23.44
CA PRO A 386 0.16 -10.97 24.09
C PRO A 386 0.74 -12.06 23.17
N PHE A 387 0.69 -11.88 21.84
CA PHE A 387 1.21 -12.84 20.85
C PHE A 387 2.05 -12.17 19.75
N SER A 388 2.51 -10.95 20.00
CA SER A 388 3.29 -10.18 19.03
C SER A 388 4.42 -9.43 19.73
N GLU A 389 5.46 -9.10 18.95
CA GLU A 389 6.50 -8.16 19.38
C GLU A 389 6.05 -6.70 19.19
N GLU A 390 4.88 -6.49 18.59
CA GLU A 390 4.29 -5.19 18.42
C GLU A 390 3.99 -4.53 19.78
N VAL A 391 4.50 -3.30 19.90
CA VAL A 391 4.33 -2.45 21.06
C VAL A 391 3.43 -1.27 20.68
N ILE A 392 2.33 -1.11 21.40
CA ILE A 392 1.49 0.09 21.31
C ILE A 392 2.00 1.08 22.33
N SER A 393 2.35 2.29 21.88
CA SER A 393 2.71 3.40 22.76
C SER A 393 1.59 4.42 22.84
N ALA A 394 1.34 4.96 24.01
CA ALA A 394 0.32 5.98 24.25
C ALA A 394 0.89 7.15 25.07
N LEU A 395 0.33 8.33 24.80
CA LEU A 395 0.64 9.59 25.48
C LEU A 395 -0.09 9.65 26.85
N PRO A 396 -0.06 10.75 27.63
CA PRO A 396 -0.23 10.69 29.08
C PRO A 396 -1.58 10.14 29.50
N CYS A 397 -1.59 9.20 30.45
CA CYS A 397 -2.84 8.70 30.99
C CYS A 397 -3.37 9.67 32.05
N ARG A 398 -4.34 10.52 31.70
CA ARG A 398 -4.92 11.49 32.64
C ARG A 398 -6.34 11.09 33.03
N ARG A 399 -6.54 10.67 34.29
CA ARG A 399 -7.84 10.47 34.99
C ARG A 399 -8.97 9.86 34.12
N ASN A 400 -8.62 8.96 33.18
CA ASN A 400 -9.44 8.33 32.14
C ASN A 400 -9.21 8.94 30.76
N ALA A 401 -8.21 8.42 30.07
CA ALA A 401 -7.92 8.78 28.70
C ALA A 401 -8.20 7.58 27.80
N TYR A 402 -9.11 7.78 26.84
CA TYR A 402 -9.26 6.86 25.73
C TYR A 402 -8.23 7.21 24.67
N TYR A 403 -7.44 6.21 24.28
CA TYR A 403 -6.55 6.32 23.14
C TYR A 403 -7.18 5.51 22.00
N GLY A 404 -7.27 6.07 20.80
CA GLY A 404 -7.79 5.37 19.62
C GLY A 404 -6.90 4.22 19.12
N GLY A 405 -6.08 3.61 19.99
CA GLY A 405 -5.22 2.48 19.67
C GLY A 405 -6.03 1.19 19.53
N LEU A 406 -5.56 0.30 18.65
CA LEU A 406 -6.13 -1.02 18.41
C LEU A 406 -5.27 -2.09 19.09
N PHE A 407 -5.85 -2.82 20.03
CA PHE A 407 -5.21 -3.92 20.76
C PHE A 407 -5.88 -5.23 20.42
N THR A 408 -5.15 -6.35 20.46
CA THR A 408 -5.70 -7.67 20.10
C THR A 408 -5.77 -8.57 21.33
N LEU A 409 -6.96 -9.09 21.59
CA LEU A 409 -7.22 -10.08 22.64
C LEU A 409 -7.70 -11.39 22.01
N PRO A 410 -7.39 -12.56 22.60
CA PRO A 410 -8.08 -13.80 22.27
C PRO A 410 -9.61 -13.67 22.31
N ASP A 411 -10.32 -14.36 21.42
CA ASP A 411 -11.78 -14.48 21.46
C ASP A 411 -12.25 -15.28 22.69
N GLN A 412 -11.38 -16.14 23.21
CA GLN A 412 -11.59 -16.93 24.41
C GLN A 412 -10.41 -16.73 25.35
N TRP A 413 -10.67 -16.21 26.55
CA TRP A 413 -9.64 -16.08 27.57
C TRP A 413 -9.14 -17.47 28.02
N THR A 414 -7.83 -17.59 28.24
CA THR A 414 -7.21 -18.77 28.85
C THR A 414 -6.31 -18.36 30.02
N PRO A 415 -6.21 -19.18 31.08
CA PRO A 415 -5.29 -18.91 32.17
C PRO A 415 -3.85 -18.72 31.67
N GLY A 416 -3.12 -17.78 32.27
CA GLY A 416 -1.69 -17.56 32.01
C GLY A 416 -1.36 -16.59 30.86
N ILE A 417 -2.34 -15.96 30.22
CA ILE A 417 -2.05 -14.90 29.25
C ILE A 417 -1.58 -13.65 30.00
N SER A 418 -0.40 -13.14 29.65
CA SER A 418 0.16 -11.91 30.18
C SER A 418 0.70 -11.02 29.08
N VAL A 419 0.78 -9.73 29.37
CA VAL A 419 1.33 -8.69 28.50
C VAL A 419 2.45 -7.98 29.22
N LYS A 420 3.43 -7.48 28.48
CA LYS A 420 4.45 -6.60 29.04
C LYS A 420 3.94 -5.16 28.98
N VAL A 421 3.82 -4.52 30.13
CA VAL A 421 3.44 -3.11 30.24
C VAL A 421 4.63 -2.32 30.76
N ARG A 422 4.97 -1.23 30.08
CA ARG A 422 6.01 -0.29 30.48
C ARG A 422 5.41 1.11 30.60
N TRP A 423 5.73 1.86 31.64
CA TRP A 423 5.21 3.21 31.82
C TRP A 423 6.21 4.15 32.46
N ASN A 424 6.08 5.44 32.17
CA ASN A 424 6.88 6.49 32.76
C ASN A 424 6.07 7.23 33.81
N ARG A 425 6.49 7.15 35.06
CA ARG A 425 5.95 7.90 36.18
C ARG A 425 7.07 8.76 36.77
N PRO A 426 7.16 10.04 36.43
CA PRO A 426 8.22 10.91 36.92
C PRO A 426 8.23 11.01 38.44
N ILE A 427 9.41 10.99 39.05
CA ILE A 427 9.63 11.23 40.48
C ILE A 427 10.42 12.52 40.60
N GLU A 428 9.86 13.53 41.26
CA GLU A 428 10.46 14.87 41.38
C GLU A 428 10.80 15.51 40.02
N GLY A 429 10.00 15.20 38.99
CA GLY A 429 10.20 15.70 37.62
C GLY A 429 11.25 14.92 36.80
N ILE A 430 11.86 13.88 37.36
CA ILE A 430 12.82 13.02 36.66
C ILE A 430 12.09 11.79 36.11
N ASP A 431 12.31 11.47 34.84
CA ASP A 431 11.77 10.26 34.19
C ASP A 431 12.12 9.00 34.99
N ASN A 432 11.09 8.19 35.27
CA ASN A 432 11.25 6.93 35.98
C ASN A 432 10.38 5.87 35.30
N TRP A 433 11.04 5.03 34.50
CA TRP A 433 10.43 3.98 33.72
C TRP A 433 10.32 2.69 34.50
N ILE A 434 9.12 2.13 34.53
CA ILE A 434 8.81 0.86 35.20
C ILE A 434 8.28 -0.11 34.16
N GLU A 435 8.64 -1.39 34.26
CA GLU A 435 8.18 -2.46 33.37
C GLU A 435 7.69 -3.64 34.21
N LYS A 436 6.53 -4.19 33.86
CA LYS A 436 5.97 -5.40 34.49
C LYS A 436 5.29 -6.30 33.47
N ASN A 437 5.34 -7.61 33.70
CA ASN A 437 4.45 -8.56 33.06
C ASN A 437 3.14 -8.60 33.84
N VAL A 438 2.04 -8.29 33.17
CA VAL A 438 0.71 -8.14 33.74
C VAL A 438 -0.19 -9.21 33.16
N ALA A 439 -0.80 -10.03 34.02
CA ALA A 439 -1.81 -10.98 33.57
C ALA A 439 -3.05 -10.23 33.04
N ILE A 440 -3.62 -10.72 31.93
CA ILE A 440 -4.90 -10.21 31.46
C ILE A 440 -5.99 -10.82 32.32
N GLU A 441 -6.80 -9.98 32.96
CA GLU A 441 -7.94 -10.43 33.76
C GLU A 441 -8.91 -11.27 32.90
N LYS A 442 -9.60 -12.22 33.54
CA LYS A 442 -10.55 -13.09 32.84
C LYS A 442 -11.68 -12.27 32.19
N TYR A 443 -11.97 -12.56 30.93
CA TYR A 443 -13.10 -12.00 30.19
C TYR A 443 -13.85 -13.09 29.41
N ASP A 444 -15.15 -12.87 29.21
CA ASP A 444 -16.00 -13.80 28.45
C ASP A 444 -16.05 -13.43 26.95
N ILE A 445 -16.09 -12.12 26.64
CA ILE A 445 -16.11 -11.58 25.27
C ILE A 445 -15.20 -10.36 25.23
N PRO A 446 -14.17 -10.33 24.37
CA PRO A 446 -13.31 -9.16 24.22
C PRO A 446 -14.10 -7.99 23.57
N LYS A 447 -14.06 -6.79 24.17
CA LYS A 447 -14.63 -5.57 23.55
C LYS A 447 -13.75 -4.35 23.67
N THR A 448 -13.30 -4.05 24.89
CA THR A 448 -12.34 -2.99 25.19
C THR A 448 -11.23 -3.57 26.07
N ALA A 449 -10.05 -2.99 26.03
CA ALA A 449 -8.95 -3.27 26.94
C ALA A 449 -8.62 -1.98 27.70
N THR A 450 -8.45 -2.03 29.01
CA THR A 450 -8.07 -0.88 29.82
C THR A 450 -6.88 -1.21 30.68
N VAL A 451 -5.80 -0.45 30.55
CA VAL A 451 -4.65 -0.52 31.46
C VAL A 451 -4.96 0.32 32.70
N HIS A 452 -5.10 -0.32 33.85
CA HIS A 452 -5.29 0.34 35.13
C HIS A 452 -3.97 0.47 35.86
N PHE A 453 -3.61 1.70 36.24
CA PHE A 453 -2.45 2.01 37.07
C PHE A 453 -2.92 2.31 38.50
N PHE A 454 -2.31 1.67 39.49
CA PHE A 454 -2.62 1.79 40.91
C PHE A 454 -1.43 2.33 41.69
N ALA A 455 -1.66 2.67 42.97
CA ALA A 455 -0.58 2.97 43.90
C ALA A 455 0.44 1.81 43.97
N ASN A 456 1.66 2.13 44.43
CA ASN A 456 2.74 1.15 44.59
C ASN A 456 3.14 0.40 43.30
N ASP A 457 2.99 1.04 42.15
CA ASP A 457 3.39 0.51 40.84
C ASP A 457 2.64 -0.76 40.43
N GLU A 458 1.45 -1.00 40.99
CA GLU A 458 0.58 -2.08 40.54
C GLU A 458 -0.13 -1.69 39.24
N VAL A 459 -0.17 -2.63 38.28
CA VAL A 459 -0.83 -2.46 36.99
C VAL A 459 -1.67 -3.68 36.69
N ARG A 460 -2.88 -3.45 36.16
CA ARG A 460 -3.79 -4.51 35.69
C ARG A 460 -4.25 -4.21 34.27
N LEU A 461 -4.41 -5.26 33.46
CA LEU A 461 -5.06 -5.16 32.16
C LEU A 461 -6.42 -5.83 32.24
N ILE A 462 -7.48 -5.04 32.09
CA ILE A 462 -8.85 -5.51 32.18
C ILE A 462 -9.49 -5.45 30.80
N SER A 463 -10.14 -6.52 30.38
CA SER A 463 -11.08 -6.44 29.26
C SER A 463 -12.51 -6.47 29.79
N SER A 464 -13.34 -5.53 29.36
CA SER A 464 -14.72 -5.45 29.81
C SER A 464 -15.69 -5.39 28.63
N ASN A 465 -16.86 -6.00 28.80
CA ASN A 465 -17.95 -5.97 27.82
C ASN A 465 -18.89 -4.75 28.00
N LYS A 466 -18.68 -3.99 29.07
CA LYS A 466 -19.40 -2.77 29.43
C LYS A 466 -18.48 -1.59 29.18
N ASN A 467 -19.02 -0.51 28.62
CA ASN A 467 -18.37 0.81 28.65
C ASN A 467 -18.36 1.40 30.09
N GLN A 468 -18.17 0.56 31.11
CA GLN A 468 -18.09 0.95 32.51
C GLN A 468 -16.61 0.96 32.88
N TRP A 469 -16.09 2.17 32.94
CA TRP A 469 -14.69 2.52 33.13
C TRP A 469 -14.33 2.70 34.62
N ARG A 470 -15.04 2.04 35.53
CA ARG A 470 -14.87 2.22 36.98
C ARG A 470 -14.73 0.89 37.70
#